data_AF-A0A836L819-F1
#
_entry.id   AF-A0A836L819-F1
#
_cell.length_a   1.000
_cell.length_b   1.000
_cell.length_c   1.000
_cell.angle_alpha   90.00
_cell.angle_beta   90.00
_cell.angle_gamma   90.00
#
_symmetry.space_group_name_H-M   'P 1'
#
loop_
_entity.id
_entity.type
_entity.pdbx_description
1 polymer ?
#
loop_
_entity_poly.entity_id
_entity_poly.type
_entity_poly.pdbx_seq_one_letter_code
_entity_poly.pdbx_strand_id
1 'polypeptide(L)'
;MFLCCGAGMRARLFAVLLCCLAVELAFATLVRSAEYSSRVMALTCCERVETAWTILWSWSRTCADERARRDATAKAFTNMLAAQSRSSIPALPVQKVCRGTHLTREAIRAFFEHALCASLPLTHTDLVRSAYSSLMEDSPHDEDALTSGVAVACYNVQQVSSLKVVEWEELLSGGSDLADAQSLLCPRPCMWVVDTIAGGAYRL
;
A
#
# COMPACT_ATOMS: atom_id res chain seq x y z
N MET A 1 -7.28 69.67 22.19
CA MET A 1 -7.28 68.30 22.77
C MET A 1 -8.00 67.41 21.77
N PHE A 2 -7.29 66.88 20.77
CA PHE A 2 -7.86 66.07 19.68
C PHE A 2 -7.25 64.66 19.72
N LEU A 3 -8.14 63.69 19.98
CA LEU A 3 -8.17 62.29 19.50
C LEU A 3 -6.87 61.45 19.49
N CYS A 4 -6.74 60.59 20.51
CA CYS A 4 -5.99 59.33 20.46
C CYS A 4 -6.92 58.14 20.75
N CYS A 5 -7.94 57.90 19.90
CA CYS A 5 -8.82 56.72 20.04
C CYS A 5 -8.86 55.78 18.81
N GLY A 6 -8.10 56.06 17.74
CA GLY A 6 -8.20 55.31 16.48
C GLY A 6 -7.26 54.10 16.31
N ALA A 7 -6.19 53.99 17.10
CA ALA A 7 -5.13 53.01 16.85
C ALA A 7 -5.46 51.60 17.38
N GLY A 8 -6.16 51.49 18.51
CA GLY A 8 -6.46 50.20 19.16
C GLY A 8 -7.47 49.33 18.40
N MET A 9 -8.42 49.95 17.69
CA MET A 9 -9.45 49.21 16.94
C MET A 9 -8.89 48.58 15.66
N ARG A 10 -7.97 49.27 14.98
CA ARG A 10 -7.27 48.73 13.80
C ARG A 10 -6.36 47.57 14.18
N ALA A 11 -5.55 47.70 15.23
CA ALA A 11 -4.67 46.62 15.70
C ALA A 11 -5.44 45.34 16.10
N ARG A 12 -6.62 45.49 16.72
CA ARG A 12 -7.51 44.36 17.06
C ARG A 12 -8.11 43.70 15.83
N LEU A 13 -8.57 44.47 14.84
CA LEU A 13 -9.07 43.94 13.56
C LEU A 13 -7.98 43.19 12.79
N PHE A 14 -6.75 43.72 12.75
CA PHE A 14 -5.61 43.03 12.14
C PHE A 14 -5.25 41.72 12.86
N ALA A 15 -5.25 41.71 14.19
CA ALA A 15 -4.99 40.48 14.96
C ALA A 15 -6.08 39.41 14.76
N VAL A 16 -7.35 39.81 14.69
CA VAL A 16 -8.47 38.90 14.40
C VAL A 16 -8.36 38.34 12.97
N LEU A 17 -8.07 39.19 11.98
CA LEU A 17 -7.88 38.75 10.59
C LEU A 17 -6.69 37.79 10.45
N LEU A 18 -5.57 38.07 11.12
CA LEU A 18 -4.40 37.18 11.13
C LEU A 18 -4.70 35.85 11.82
N CYS A 19 -5.46 35.85 12.92
CA CYS A 19 -5.92 34.61 13.55
C CYS A 19 -6.87 33.82 12.65
N CYS A 20 -7.85 34.48 12.01
CA CYS A 20 -8.75 33.81 11.06
C CYS A 20 -7.98 33.20 9.89
N LEU A 21 -7.03 33.95 9.31
CA LEU A 21 -6.14 33.45 8.26
C LEU A 21 -5.29 32.26 8.74
N ALA A 22 -4.72 32.32 9.94
CA ALA A 22 -3.93 31.22 10.49
C ALA A 22 -4.78 29.95 10.72
N VAL A 23 -6.02 30.11 11.19
CA VAL A 23 -6.97 29.00 11.37
C VAL A 23 -7.39 28.40 10.04
N GLU A 24 -7.73 29.21 9.04
CA GLU A 24 -8.07 28.73 7.70
C GLU A 24 -6.87 28.04 7.04
N LEU A 25 -5.67 28.59 7.17
CA LEU A 25 -4.46 27.97 6.63
C LEU A 25 -4.17 26.62 7.32
N ALA A 26 -4.32 26.55 8.65
CA ALA A 26 -4.14 25.31 9.41
C ALA A 26 -5.20 24.25 9.06
N PHE A 27 -6.45 24.66 8.83
CA PHE A 27 -7.51 23.74 8.43
C PHE A 27 -7.28 23.24 6.99
N ALA A 28 -6.91 24.12 6.06
CA ALA A 28 -6.61 23.74 4.69
C ALA A 28 -5.40 22.79 4.59
N THR A 29 -4.35 23.00 5.40
CA THR A 29 -3.20 22.09 5.44
C THR A 29 -3.56 20.74 6.03
N LEU A 30 -4.39 20.68 7.08
CA LEU A 30 -4.89 19.44 7.66
C LEU A 30 -5.75 18.63 6.67
N VAL A 31 -6.68 19.28 5.98
CA VAL A 31 -7.53 18.62 4.97
C VAL A 31 -6.68 18.07 3.83
N ARG A 32 -5.73 18.86 3.32
CA ARG A 32 -4.82 18.42 2.26
C ARG A 32 -3.93 17.26 2.70
N SER A 33 -3.46 17.27 3.95
CA SER A 33 -2.67 16.18 4.53
C SER A 33 -3.47 14.89 4.69
N ALA A 34 -4.73 14.99 5.14
CA ALA A 34 -5.63 13.84 5.27
C ALA A 34 -5.99 13.23 3.91
N GLU A 35 -6.27 14.06 2.91
CA GLU A 35 -6.53 13.62 1.54
C GLU A 35 -5.31 12.93 0.93
N TYR A 36 -4.12 13.51 1.10
CA TYR A 36 -2.87 12.93 0.65
C TYR A 36 -2.62 11.56 1.30
N SER A 37 -2.74 11.46 2.62
CA SER A 37 -2.60 10.20 3.36
C SER A 37 -3.62 9.14 2.89
N SER A 38 -4.87 9.54 2.63
CA SER A 38 -5.88 8.63 2.09
C SER A 38 -5.54 8.14 0.68
N ARG A 39 -4.94 8.98 -0.17
CA ARG A 39 -4.51 8.58 -1.52
C ARG A 39 -3.33 7.60 -1.45
N VAL A 40 -2.34 7.88 -0.61
CA VAL A 40 -1.22 6.96 -0.34
C VAL A 40 -1.73 5.61 0.13
N MET A 41 -2.63 5.58 1.12
CA MET A 41 -3.22 4.34 1.63
C MET A 41 -3.95 3.54 0.55
N ALA A 42 -4.82 4.20 -0.22
CA ALA A 42 -5.60 3.53 -1.26
C ALA A 42 -4.69 2.96 -2.36
N LEU A 43 -3.72 3.75 -2.82
CA LEU A 43 -2.76 3.34 -3.84
C LEU A 43 -1.89 2.17 -3.37
N THR A 44 -1.34 2.27 -2.16
CA THR A 44 -0.53 1.21 -1.56
C THR A 44 -1.34 -0.06 -1.38
N CYS A 45 -2.61 0.02 -0.97
CA CYS A 45 -3.44 -1.17 -0.88
C CYS A 45 -3.59 -1.85 -2.24
N CYS A 46 -4.01 -1.11 -3.26
CA CYS A 46 -4.25 -1.68 -4.58
C CYS A 46 -3.02 -2.37 -5.16
N GLU A 47 -1.88 -1.69 -5.09
CA GLU A 47 -0.61 -2.17 -5.66
C GLU A 47 -0.04 -3.35 -4.84
N ARG A 48 -0.15 -3.33 -3.51
CA ARG A 48 0.30 -4.45 -2.65
C ARG A 48 -0.60 -5.68 -2.79
N VAL A 49 -1.92 -5.51 -2.90
CA VAL A 49 -2.85 -6.62 -3.11
C VAL A 49 -2.66 -7.24 -4.49
N GLU A 50 -2.45 -6.43 -5.53
CA GLU A 50 -2.15 -6.94 -6.88
C GLU A 50 -0.84 -7.76 -6.91
N THR A 51 0.20 -7.24 -6.27
CA THR A 51 1.49 -7.94 -6.13
C THR A 51 1.31 -9.27 -5.39
N ALA A 52 0.63 -9.24 -4.24
CA ALA A 52 0.35 -10.42 -3.43
C ALA A 52 -0.46 -11.47 -4.21
N TRP A 53 -1.52 -11.02 -4.88
CA TRP A 53 -2.39 -11.86 -5.68
C TRP A 53 -1.61 -12.58 -6.77
N THR A 54 -0.83 -11.85 -7.56
CA THR A 54 -0.04 -12.42 -8.65
C THR A 54 0.89 -13.54 -8.16
N ILE A 55 1.59 -13.31 -7.05
CA ILE A 55 2.55 -14.28 -6.50
C ILE A 55 1.81 -15.47 -5.89
N LEU A 56 0.87 -15.23 -4.97
CA LEU A 56 0.15 -16.30 -4.26
C LEU A 56 -0.72 -17.13 -5.21
N TRP A 57 -1.35 -16.50 -6.21
CA TRP A 57 -2.11 -17.19 -7.24
C TRP A 57 -1.23 -18.10 -8.08
N SER A 58 -0.03 -17.64 -8.47
CA SER A 58 0.94 -18.50 -9.16
C SER A 58 1.28 -19.74 -8.33
N TRP A 59 1.50 -19.58 -7.03
CA TRP A 59 1.77 -20.70 -6.13
C TRP A 59 0.56 -21.62 -5.91
N SER A 60 -0.64 -21.06 -5.81
CA SER A 60 -1.89 -21.82 -5.75
C SER A 60 -2.04 -22.71 -6.99
N ARG A 61 -1.81 -22.15 -8.18
CA ARG A 61 -1.82 -22.90 -9.44
C ARG A 61 -0.76 -23.99 -9.49
N THR A 62 0.45 -23.72 -8.99
CA THR A 62 1.50 -24.74 -8.87
C THR A 62 1.07 -25.88 -7.95
N CYS A 63 0.39 -25.59 -6.83
CA CYS A 63 -0.15 -26.64 -5.95
C CYS A 63 -1.27 -27.44 -6.60
N ALA A 64 -2.09 -26.82 -7.45
CA ALA A 64 -3.18 -27.49 -8.17
C ALA A 64 -2.68 -28.41 -9.31
N ASP A 65 -1.54 -28.11 -9.92
CA ASP A 65 -0.93 -28.93 -10.97
C ASP A 65 -0.10 -30.08 -10.39
N GLU A 66 -0.47 -31.34 -10.67
CA GLU A 66 0.21 -32.51 -10.12
C GLU A 66 1.69 -32.63 -10.49
N ARG A 67 2.08 -32.16 -11.68
CA ARG A 67 3.47 -32.21 -12.15
C ARG A 67 4.28 -31.14 -11.45
N ALA A 68 3.78 -29.89 -11.45
CA ALA A 68 4.47 -28.75 -10.85
C ALA A 68 4.49 -28.79 -9.31
N ARG A 69 3.50 -29.41 -8.67
CA ARG A 69 3.42 -29.56 -7.21
C ARG A 69 4.63 -30.26 -6.60
N ARG A 70 5.30 -31.15 -7.34
CA ARG A 70 6.54 -31.80 -6.87
C ARG A 70 7.68 -30.81 -6.66
N ASP A 71 7.68 -29.73 -7.42
CA ASP A 71 8.71 -28.68 -7.37
C ASP A 71 8.35 -27.57 -6.37
N ALA A 72 7.09 -27.53 -5.90
CA ALA A 72 6.57 -26.60 -4.88
C ALA A 72 7.07 -26.92 -3.46
N THR A 73 8.39 -26.92 -3.29
CA THR A 73 9.06 -27.22 -2.03
C THR A 73 9.08 -26.02 -1.10
N ALA A 74 9.15 -26.28 0.22
CA ALA A 74 9.41 -25.26 1.23
C ALA A 74 10.66 -24.41 0.90
N LYS A 75 11.72 -25.04 0.39
CA LYS A 75 12.94 -24.34 -0.02
C LYS A 75 12.69 -23.37 -1.17
N ALA A 76 11.98 -23.81 -2.21
CA ALA A 76 11.64 -22.94 -3.35
C ALA A 76 10.77 -21.75 -2.91
N PHE A 77 9.82 -21.98 -2.00
CA PHE A 77 8.97 -20.92 -1.47
C PHE A 77 9.76 -19.92 -0.62
N THR A 78 10.62 -20.40 0.30
CA THR A 78 11.49 -19.53 1.10
C THR A 78 12.46 -18.72 0.24
N ASN A 79 13.00 -19.32 -0.83
CA ASN A 79 13.85 -18.60 -1.78
C ASN A 79 13.07 -17.49 -2.51
N MET A 80 11.82 -17.76 -2.91
CA MET A 80 10.94 -16.74 -3.49
C MET A 80 10.71 -15.60 -2.51
N LEU A 81 10.38 -15.91 -1.24
CA LEU A 81 10.20 -14.89 -0.22
C LEU A 81 11.48 -14.04 -0.08
N ALA A 82 12.65 -14.67 -0.02
CA ALA A 82 13.92 -13.96 0.16
C ALA A 82 14.25 -13.05 -1.02
N ALA A 83 13.91 -13.47 -2.25
CA ALA A 83 14.03 -12.63 -3.43
C ALA A 83 13.12 -11.39 -3.36
N GLN A 84 11.95 -11.50 -2.71
CA GLN A 84 11.03 -10.38 -2.52
C GLN A 84 11.44 -9.45 -1.37
N SER A 85 12.20 -9.91 -0.37
CA SER A 85 12.35 -9.15 0.87
C SER A 85 13.51 -8.15 0.93
N ARG A 86 14.32 -8.02 -0.12
CA ARG A 86 15.58 -7.22 -0.17
C ARG A 86 16.52 -7.44 1.05
N SER A 87 16.29 -8.48 1.86
CA SER A 87 16.91 -8.72 3.16
C SER A 87 16.97 -10.21 3.47
N SER A 88 17.85 -10.62 4.38
CA SER A 88 17.96 -12.00 4.82
C SER A 88 16.69 -12.39 5.59
N ILE A 89 15.86 -13.26 5.03
CA ILE A 89 14.70 -13.77 5.77
C ILE A 89 15.20 -14.74 6.85
N PRO A 90 14.74 -14.61 8.11
CA PRO A 90 15.01 -15.60 9.15
C PRO A 90 14.57 -17.00 8.68
N ALA A 91 15.19 -18.06 9.19
CA ALA A 91 14.83 -19.43 8.83
C ALA A 91 13.32 -19.66 9.06
N LEU A 92 12.55 -19.65 7.98
CA LEU A 92 11.09 -19.69 8.05
C LEU A 92 10.58 -21.06 8.48
N PRO A 93 9.48 -21.12 9.25
CA PRO A 93 8.86 -22.37 9.65
C PRO A 93 7.87 -22.94 8.60
N VAL A 94 7.98 -22.57 7.32
CA VAL A 94 7.12 -23.17 6.29
C VAL A 94 7.59 -24.59 6.01
N GLN A 95 6.98 -25.57 6.69
CA GLN A 95 7.33 -26.98 6.51
C GLN A 95 6.71 -27.58 5.24
N LYS A 96 5.52 -27.13 4.86
CA LYS A 96 4.81 -27.55 3.65
C LYS A 96 4.09 -26.36 3.01
N VAL A 97 4.29 -26.22 1.70
CA VAL A 97 3.69 -25.15 0.89
C VAL A 97 2.33 -25.57 0.36
N CYS A 98 2.19 -26.82 -0.08
CA CYS A 98 0.93 -27.34 -0.60
C CYS A 98 0.27 -28.34 0.37
N ARG A 99 -1.05 -28.25 0.52
CA ARG A 99 -1.92 -29.26 1.14
C ARG A 99 -2.84 -29.82 0.06
N GLY A 100 -2.46 -30.97 -0.49
CA GLY A 100 -3.17 -31.53 -1.64
C GLY A 100 -3.01 -30.63 -2.86
N THR A 101 -4.12 -30.11 -3.39
CA THR A 101 -4.18 -29.20 -4.55
C THR A 101 -4.19 -27.72 -4.16
N HIS A 102 -4.01 -27.40 -2.88
CA HIS A 102 -4.18 -26.04 -2.36
C HIS A 102 -2.90 -25.51 -1.71
N LEU A 103 -2.71 -24.20 -1.78
CA LEU A 103 -1.68 -23.49 -1.02
C LEU A 103 -2.04 -23.51 0.47
N THR A 104 -1.06 -23.71 1.35
CA THR A 104 -1.29 -23.75 2.80
C THR A 104 -1.47 -22.35 3.38
N ARG A 105 -2.28 -22.26 4.44
CA ARG A 105 -2.43 -21.02 5.23
C ARG A 105 -1.10 -20.55 5.80
N GLU A 106 -0.23 -21.48 6.20
CA GLU A 106 1.10 -21.17 6.71
C GLU A 106 1.96 -20.49 5.64
N ALA A 107 1.88 -20.94 4.38
CA ALA A 107 2.58 -20.29 3.28
C ALA A 107 2.02 -18.89 2.98
N ILE A 108 0.69 -18.74 2.94
CA ILE A 108 0.02 -17.45 2.74
C ILE A 108 0.42 -16.45 3.84
N ARG A 109 0.38 -16.87 5.12
CA ARG A 109 0.79 -16.03 6.25
C ARG A 109 2.26 -15.63 6.15
N ALA A 110 3.15 -16.58 5.86
CA ALA A 110 4.57 -16.31 5.71
C ALA A 110 4.86 -15.30 4.59
N PHE A 111 4.08 -15.31 3.50
CA PHE A 111 4.18 -14.30 2.46
C PHE A 111 3.86 -12.90 2.98
N PHE A 112 2.76 -12.73 3.72
CA PHE A 112 2.42 -11.44 4.28
C PHE A 112 3.44 -10.96 5.31
N GLU A 113 3.91 -11.84 6.18
CA GLU A 113 4.87 -11.49 7.22
C GLU A 113 6.24 -11.06 6.67
N HIS A 114 6.69 -11.65 5.56
CA HIS A 114 8.08 -11.54 5.13
C HIS A 114 8.31 -10.92 3.74
N ALA A 115 7.31 -10.87 2.87
CA ALA A 115 7.48 -10.41 1.50
C ALA A 115 6.65 -9.18 1.13
N LEU A 116 5.43 -9.03 1.67
CA LEU A 116 4.47 -8.02 1.19
C LEU A 116 5.03 -6.58 1.18
N CYS A 117 5.63 -6.16 2.30
CA CYS A 117 6.16 -4.79 2.45
C CYS A 117 7.68 -4.69 2.31
N ALA A 118 8.34 -5.78 1.95
CA ALA A 118 9.79 -5.81 1.93
C ALA A 118 10.40 -5.39 0.57
N SER A 119 9.56 -5.24 -0.46
CA SER A 119 9.91 -4.72 -1.79
C SER A 119 9.46 -3.28 -2.04
N LEU A 120 9.14 -2.51 -0.99
CA LEU A 120 8.71 -1.12 -1.15
C LEU A 120 9.76 -0.26 -1.87
N PRO A 121 9.34 0.74 -2.65
CA PRO A 121 10.27 1.68 -3.26
C PRO A 121 11.01 2.47 -2.16
N LEU A 122 12.34 2.50 -2.23
CA LEU A 122 13.20 3.14 -1.22
C LEU A 122 13.99 4.33 -1.78
N THR A 123 13.92 4.57 -3.09
CA THR A 123 14.67 5.63 -3.76
C THR A 123 13.75 6.43 -4.65
N HIS A 124 14.14 7.67 -4.93
CA HIS A 124 13.51 8.51 -5.94
C HIS A 124 13.23 7.77 -7.26
N THR A 125 14.24 7.04 -7.76
CA THR A 125 14.11 6.31 -9.02
C THR A 125 13.11 5.16 -8.92
N ASP A 126 13.06 4.47 -7.77
CA ASP A 126 12.07 3.44 -7.52
C ASP A 126 10.66 4.05 -7.46
N LEU A 127 10.48 5.20 -6.81
CA LEU A 127 9.21 5.90 -6.70
C LEU A 127 8.69 6.39 -8.05
N VAL A 128 9.53 7.05 -8.84
CA VAL A 128 9.16 7.56 -10.18
C VAL A 128 8.77 6.43 -11.14
N ARG A 129 9.31 5.23 -10.95
CA ARG A 129 8.99 4.05 -11.78
C ARG A 129 7.89 3.16 -11.19
N SER A 130 7.30 3.57 -10.08
CA SER A 130 6.25 2.83 -9.39
C SER A 130 4.88 3.46 -9.60
N ALA A 131 3.85 2.81 -9.07
CA ALA A 131 2.49 3.36 -9.06
C ALA A 131 2.38 4.71 -8.29
N TYR A 132 3.39 5.07 -7.48
CA TYR A 132 3.45 6.31 -6.71
C TYR A 132 3.95 7.53 -7.50
N SER A 133 4.28 7.38 -8.79
CA SER A 133 4.82 8.47 -9.62
C SER A 133 3.92 9.71 -9.65
N SER A 134 2.60 9.54 -9.76
CA SER A 134 1.65 10.66 -9.76
C SER A 134 1.65 11.44 -8.43
N LEU A 135 1.94 10.77 -7.31
CA LEU A 135 2.05 11.44 -6.00
C LEU A 135 3.36 12.24 -5.89
N MET A 136 4.42 11.79 -6.57
CA MET A 136 5.67 12.54 -6.70
C MET A 136 5.51 13.77 -7.60
N GLU A 137 4.71 13.70 -8.66
CA GLU A 137 4.41 14.85 -9.52
C GLU A 137 3.63 15.94 -8.77
N ASP A 138 2.69 15.53 -7.91
CA ASP A 138 1.89 16.44 -7.09
C ASP A 138 2.71 17.17 -6.00
N SER A 139 3.78 16.54 -5.49
CA SER A 139 4.68 17.14 -4.50
C SER A 139 6.13 16.60 -4.59
N PRO A 140 6.95 17.09 -5.54
CA PRO A 140 8.28 16.53 -5.82
C PRO A 140 9.32 16.78 -4.71
N HIS A 141 9.01 17.65 -3.75
CA HIS A 141 9.89 17.95 -2.61
C HIS A 141 9.60 17.08 -1.38
N ASP A 142 8.54 16.27 -1.41
CA ASP A 142 8.05 15.49 -0.25
C ASP A 142 8.36 13.99 -0.38
N GLU A 143 9.48 13.62 -1.01
CA GLU A 143 9.88 12.22 -1.24
C GLU A 143 9.96 11.40 0.06
N ASP A 144 10.56 11.98 1.10
CA ASP A 144 10.70 11.32 2.41
C ASP A 144 9.35 11.08 3.08
N ALA A 145 8.43 12.05 2.95
CA ALA A 145 7.07 11.95 3.46
C ALA A 145 6.26 10.90 2.67
N LEU A 146 6.41 10.84 1.34
CA LEU A 146 5.80 9.78 0.53
C LEU A 146 6.34 8.40 0.91
N THR A 147 7.65 8.23 1.01
CA THR A 147 8.29 6.96 1.37
C THR A 147 7.82 6.48 2.74
N SER A 148 7.79 7.39 3.73
CA SER A 148 7.28 7.09 5.07
C SER A 148 5.79 6.74 5.06
N GLY A 149 4.98 7.49 4.30
CA GLY A 149 3.54 7.24 4.15
C GLY A 149 3.25 5.89 3.50
N VAL A 150 4.00 5.52 2.46
CA VAL A 150 3.90 4.22 1.78
C VAL A 150 4.30 3.09 2.73
N ALA A 151 5.34 3.26 3.54
CA ALA A 151 5.74 2.26 4.53
C ALA A 151 4.65 2.02 5.58
N VAL A 152 4.07 3.10 6.13
CA VAL A 152 2.95 3.03 7.08
C VAL A 152 1.71 2.39 6.44
N ALA A 153 1.36 2.81 5.22
CA ALA A 153 0.24 2.25 4.49
C ALA A 153 0.42 0.75 4.24
N CYS A 154 1.61 0.34 3.81
CA CYS A 154 1.90 -1.06 3.56
C CYS A 154 1.79 -1.89 4.84
N TYR A 155 2.34 -1.41 5.96
CA TYR A 155 2.23 -2.11 7.23
C TYR A 155 0.77 -2.34 7.63
N ASN A 156 -0.10 -1.35 7.41
CA ASN A 156 -1.54 -1.52 7.65
C ASN A 156 -2.15 -2.60 6.74
N VAL A 157 -1.82 -2.59 5.45
CA VAL A 157 -2.26 -3.63 4.49
C VAL A 157 -1.74 -5.01 4.90
N GLN A 158 -0.51 -5.10 5.37
CA GLN A 158 0.10 -6.33 5.88
C GLN A 158 -0.67 -6.88 7.09
N GLN A 159 -0.98 -6.03 8.08
CA GLN A 159 -1.75 -6.44 9.26
C GLN A 159 -3.14 -6.95 8.87
N VAL A 160 -3.85 -6.21 8.01
CA VAL A 160 -5.18 -6.63 7.53
C VAL A 160 -5.11 -7.95 6.76
N SER A 161 -4.14 -8.10 5.87
CA SER A 161 -3.98 -9.32 5.06
C SER A 161 -3.62 -10.54 5.92
N SER A 162 -2.75 -10.36 6.92
CA SER A 162 -2.39 -11.42 7.87
C SER A 162 -3.56 -11.88 8.75
N LEU A 163 -4.51 -10.99 9.05
CA LEU A 163 -5.75 -11.35 9.76
C LEU A 163 -6.72 -12.13 8.86
N LYS A 164 -6.71 -11.87 7.55
CA LYS A 164 -7.63 -12.45 6.57
C LYS A 164 -7.04 -13.66 5.79
N VAL A 165 -6.11 -14.40 6.39
CA VAL A 165 -5.42 -15.53 5.73
C VAL A 165 -6.39 -16.64 5.31
N VAL A 166 -7.49 -16.83 6.04
CA VAL A 166 -8.51 -17.86 5.70
C VAL A 166 -9.26 -17.45 4.44
N GLU A 167 -9.71 -16.21 4.38
CA GLU A 167 -10.39 -15.64 3.23
C GLU A 167 -9.47 -15.61 2.00
N TRP A 168 -8.18 -15.32 2.18
CA TRP A 168 -7.18 -15.45 1.13
C TRP A 168 -7.06 -16.88 0.60
N GLU A 169 -7.03 -17.90 1.47
CA GLU A 169 -7.01 -19.30 1.04
C GLU A 169 -8.27 -19.65 0.23
N GLU A 170 -9.44 -19.14 0.64
CA GLU A 170 -10.70 -19.33 -0.07
C GLU A 170 -10.67 -18.66 -1.45
N LEU A 171 -10.26 -17.40 -1.54
CA LEU A 171 -10.13 -16.70 -2.82
C LEU A 171 -9.14 -17.41 -3.76
N LEU A 172 -7.98 -17.83 -3.24
CA LEU A 172 -6.94 -18.51 -4.03
C LEU A 172 -7.34 -19.92 -4.49
N SER A 173 -8.38 -20.50 -3.88
CA SER A 173 -8.91 -21.80 -4.28
C SER A 173 -10.23 -21.72 -5.06
N GLY A 174 -10.95 -20.60 -4.96
CA GLY A 174 -12.35 -20.46 -5.34
C GLY A 174 -12.65 -19.97 -6.77
N GLY A 175 -11.67 -19.89 -7.67
CA GLY A 175 -11.89 -19.32 -9.01
C GLY A 175 -12.20 -17.82 -9.01
N SER A 176 -11.98 -17.15 -7.87
CA SER A 176 -12.03 -15.71 -7.71
C SER A 176 -10.98 -15.01 -8.54
N ASP A 177 -11.20 -13.71 -8.79
CA ASP A 177 -10.25 -12.86 -9.49
C ASP A 177 -9.57 -11.83 -8.56
N LEU A 178 -8.71 -11.00 -9.14
CA LEU A 178 -8.01 -9.94 -8.42
C LEU A 178 -8.99 -8.92 -7.81
N ALA A 179 -10.12 -8.65 -8.48
CA ALA A 179 -11.09 -7.66 -8.03
C ALA A 179 -11.78 -8.13 -6.74
N ASP A 180 -12.06 -9.43 -6.61
CA ASP A 180 -12.56 -10.02 -5.37
C ASP A 180 -11.58 -9.79 -4.21
N ALA A 181 -10.28 -10.05 -4.42
CA ALA A 181 -9.25 -9.84 -3.40
C ALA A 181 -9.09 -8.35 -3.02
N GLN A 182 -9.13 -7.45 -4.01
CA GLN A 182 -9.07 -6.01 -3.77
C GLN A 182 -10.32 -5.52 -3.01
N SER A 183 -11.50 -6.02 -3.34
CA SER A 183 -12.75 -5.68 -2.64
C SER A 183 -12.74 -6.12 -1.17
N LEU A 184 -12.07 -7.24 -0.87
CA LEU A 184 -11.96 -7.77 0.48
C LEU A 184 -11.02 -6.93 1.36
N LEU A 185 -9.97 -6.34 0.78
CA LEU A 185 -8.83 -5.80 1.54
C LEU A 185 -8.71 -4.29 1.46
N CYS A 186 -9.09 -3.69 0.34
CA CYS A 186 -8.86 -2.28 0.11
C CYS A 186 -10.04 -1.41 0.52
N PRO A 187 -9.78 -0.27 1.17
CA PRO A 187 -10.83 0.64 1.62
C PRO A 187 -11.53 1.36 0.46
N ARG A 188 -10.92 1.34 -0.73
CA ARG A 188 -11.43 1.92 -1.96
C ARG A 188 -11.32 0.92 -3.11
N PRO A 189 -12.23 0.97 -4.09
CA PRO A 189 -12.13 0.15 -5.28
C PRO A 189 -10.86 0.50 -6.06
N CYS A 190 -10.14 -0.53 -6.47
CA CYS A 190 -8.91 -0.42 -7.24
C CYS A 190 -9.24 -0.45 -8.73
N MET A 191 -9.28 0.72 -9.37
CA MET A 191 -9.53 0.81 -10.81
C MET A 191 -8.26 1.22 -11.54
N TRP A 192 -7.61 0.27 -12.23
CA TRP A 192 -6.50 0.60 -13.11
C TRP A 192 -7.00 1.24 -14.40
N VAL A 193 -6.50 2.41 -14.74
CA VAL A 193 -6.81 3.12 -15.98
C VAL A 193 -5.52 3.29 -16.76
N VAL A 194 -5.56 2.91 -18.04
CA VAL A 194 -4.45 3.13 -18.98
C VAL A 194 -4.76 4.40 -19.76
N ASP A 195 -3.96 5.43 -19.53
CA ASP A 195 -3.94 6.64 -20.35
C ASP A 195 -2.89 6.49 -21.46
N THR A 196 -3.26 6.88 -22.68
CA THR A 196 -2.38 6.75 -23.86
C THR A 196 -1.15 7.65 -23.81
N ILE A 197 -1.13 8.67 -22.94
CA ILE A 197 -0.08 9.68 -22.81
C ILE A 197 0.67 9.51 -21.48
N ALA A 198 -0.05 9.33 -20.37
CA ALA A 198 0.51 9.23 -19.03
C ALA A 198 0.86 7.79 -18.59
N GLY A 199 0.47 6.77 -19.35
CA GLY A 199 0.66 5.37 -18.98
C GLY A 199 -0.44 4.86 -18.04
N GLY A 200 -0.17 3.79 -17.28
CA GLY A 200 -1.14 3.18 -16.39
C GLY A 200 -1.10 3.75 -14.97
N ALA A 201 -2.26 4.06 -14.40
CA ALA A 201 -2.40 4.54 -13.03
C ALA A 201 -3.70 4.06 -12.37
N TYR A 202 -3.73 4.01 -11.05
CA TYR A 202 -4.97 3.76 -10.31
C TYR A 202 -5.84 5.03 -10.23
N ARG A 203 -7.12 4.90 -10.58
CA ARG A 203 -8.17 5.89 -10.35
C ARG A 203 -8.78 5.64 -8.98
N LEU A 204 -8.36 6.44 -7.99
CA LEU A 204 -8.67 6.29 -6.55
C LEU A 204 -9.63 7.34 -6.01
#